data_AF-A0A6J6P649-F1
#
_entry.id   AF-A0A6J6P649-F1
#
_cell.length_a   1.000
_cell.length_b   1.000
_cell.length_c   1.000
_cell.angle_alpha   90.00
_cell.angle_beta   90.00
_cell.angle_gamma   90.00
#
_symmetry.space_group_name_H-M   'P 1'
#
loop_
_entity.id
_entity.type
_entity.pdbx_description
1 polymer ?
#
loop_
_entity_poly.entity_id
_entity_poly.type
_entity_poly.pdbx_seq_one_letter_code
_entity_poly.pdbx_strand_id
1 'polypeptide(L)' 'MIERSPFYDNGLPRFKGDYSAGKMHGFWQFFRKDGSLMRSGSFDHDRQIGVWKTFDREGKLVKETDFGN' A
#
# COMPACT_ATOMS: atom_id res chain seq x y z
N MET A 1 9.07 23.51 0.80
CA MET A 1 8.15 22.60 0.11
C MET A 1 8.47 21.20 0.61
N ILE A 2 7.59 20.55 1.36
CA ILE A 2 7.84 19.18 1.81
C ILE A 2 7.44 18.29 0.64
N GLU A 3 8.42 17.93 -0.19
CA GLU A 3 8.25 16.83 -1.13
C GLU A 3 7.97 15.59 -0.28
N ARG A 4 6.70 15.15 -0.27
CA ARG A 4 6.35 13.83 0.27
C ARG A 4 6.95 12.81 -0.67
N SER A 5 8.25 12.58 -0.57
CA SER A 5 8.95 11.59 -1.38
C SER A 5 8.27 10.25 -1.10
N PRO A 6 7.69 9.60 -2.13
CA PRO A 6 7.07 8.29 -1.97
C PRO A 6 8.12 7.20 -1.76
N PHE A 7 9.39 7.56 -1.59
CA PHE A 7 10.54 6.68 -1.44
C PHE A 7 11.10 6.74 -0.01
N TYR A 8 11.69 5.63 0.42
CA TYR A 8 12.53 5.56 1.60
C TYR A 8 13.90 6.20 1.32
N ASP A 9 14.69 6.38 2.37
CA ASP A 9 16.05 6.94 2.31
C ASP A 9 16.99 6.17 1.36
N ASN A 10 16.72 4.88 1.17
CA ASN A 10 17.44 4.01 0.24
C ASN A 10 16.90 4.04 -1.20
N GLY A 11 15.96 4.94 -1.52
CA GLY A 11 15.35 5.07 -2.85
C GLY A 11 14.25 4.06 -3.15
N LEU A 12 13.91 3.13 -2.25
CA LEU A 12 12.83 2.17 -2.49
C LEU A 12 11.45 2.79 -2.26
N PRO A 13 10.43 2.48 -3.07
CA PRO A 13 9.09 3.04 -2.90
C PRO A 13 8.46 2.55 -1.59
N ARG A 14 7.83 3.44 -0.85
CA ARG A 14 7.04 3.15 0.36
C ARG A 14 5.67 2.61 0.02
N PHE A 15 5.12 3.10 -1.08
CA PHE A 15 3.84 2.67 -1.62
C PHE A 15 3.82 2.86 -3.13
N LYS A 16 2.98 2.08 -3.80
CA LYS A 16 2.69 2.16 -5.22
C LYS A 16 1.19 2.02 -5.40
N GLY A 17 0.60 3.00 -6.07
CA GLY A 17 -0.83 3.05 -6.37
C GLY A 17 -1.16 4.37 -7.05
N ASP A 18 -2.41 4.50 -7.46
CA ASP A 18 -2.89 5.64 -8.23
C ASP A 18 -3.71 6.58 -7.37
N TYR A 19 -3.59 7.88 -7.66
CA TYR A 19 -4.45 8.90 -7.08
C TYR A 19 -5.49 9.32 -8.10
N SER A 20 -6.77 9.23 -7.73
CA SER A 20 -7.88 9.77 -8.51
C SER A 20 -8.45 10.99 -7.79
N ALA A 21 -8.55 12.11 -8.49
CA ALA A 21 -9.01 13.39 -7.94
C ALA A 21 -8.29 13.83 -6.64
N GLY A 22 -6.99 13.51 -6.53
CA GLY A 22 -6.17 13.82 -5.35
C GLY A 22 -6.35 12.86 -4.16
N LYS A 23 -7.15 11.80 -4.32
CA LYS A 23 -7.43 10.78 -3.31
C LYS A 23 -6.87 9.42 -3.71
N MET A 24 -6.52 8.56 -2.76
CA MET A 24 -6.08 7.20 -3.10
C MET A 24 -7.22 6.41 -3.76
N HIS A 25 -6.97 5.83 -4.93
CA HIS A 25 -7.96 5.03 -5.66
C HIS A 25 -7.29 3.86 -6.39
N GLY A 26 -8.02 2.76 -6.59
CA GLY A 26 -7.53 1.57 -7.28
C GLY A 26 -6.70 0.66 -6.38
N PHE A 27 -5.80 -0.13 -6.97
CA PHE A 27 -4.98 -1.09 -6.23
C PHE A 27 -3.70 -0.45 -5.69
N TRP A 28 -3.43 -0.70 -4.42
CA TRP A 28 -2.33 -0.12 -3.66
C TRP A 28 -1.47 -1.20 -3.03
N GLN A 29 -0.17 -0.97 -3.09
CA GLN A 29 0.85 -1.82 -2.49
C GLN A 29 1.74 -0.97 -1.60
N PHE A 30 2.01 -1.45 -0.40
CA PHE A 30 2.88 -0.82 0.58
C PHE A 30 4.09 -1.72 0.78
N PHE A 31 5.28 -1.14 0.72
CA PHE A 31 6.53 -1.85 0.87
C PHE A 31 7.24 -1.38 2.14
N ARG A 32 8.09 -2.24 2.68
CA ARG A 32 8.99 -1.92 3.80
C ARG A 32 10.27 -1.27 3.29
N LYS A 33 11.09 -0.79 4.23
CA LYS A 33 12.42 -0.22 3.94
C LYS A 33 13.33 -1.21 3.21
N ASP A 34 13.13 -2.51 3.35
CA ASP A 34 13.91 -3.53 2.64
C ASP A 34 13.35 -3.86 1.24
N GLY A 35 12.25 -3.22 0.82
CA GLY A 35 11.56 -3.49 -0.44
C GLY A 35 10.57 -4.65 -0.38
N SER A 36 10.47 -5.37 0.75
CA SER A 36 9.49 -6.44 0.90
C SER A 36 8.07 -5.88 0.92
N LEU A 37 7.13 -6.59 0.29
CA LEU A 37 5.72 -6.22 0.32
C LEU A 37 5.22 -6.33 1.77
N MET A 38 4.74 -5.23 2.31
CA MET A 38 4.17 -5.17 3.65
C MET A 38 2.68 -5.46 3.61
N ARG A 39 1.99 -4.81 2.67
CA ARG A 39 0.53 -4.84 2.61
C ARG A 39 0.05 -4.48 1.21
N SER A 40 -1.02 -5.10 0.73
CA SER A 40 -1.70 -4.73 -0.50
C SER A 40 -3.21 -4.77 -0.35
N GLY A 41 -3.91 -4.02 -1.18
CA GLY A 41 -5.37 -3.94 -1.19
C GLY A 41 -5.84 -2.81 -2.07
N SER A 42 -7.15 -2.57 -2.09
CA SER A 42 -7.73 -1.51 -2.92
C SER A 42 -8.23 -0.34 -2.07
N PHE A 43 -8.13 0.85 -2.64
CA PHE A 43 -8.77 2.05 -2.12
C PHE A 43 -9.84 2.55 -3.09
N ASP A 44 -10.90 3.12 -2.52
CA ASP A 44 -11.84 3.96 -3.22
C ASP A 44 -11.93 5.30 -2.49
N HIS A 45 -11.42 6.37 -3.12
CA HIS A 45 -11.47 7.73 -2.57
C HIS A 45 -10.94 7.84 -1.12
N ASP A 46 -9.73 7.34 -0.86
CA ASP A 46 -9.07 7.19 0.45
C ASP A 46 -9.69 6.15 1.40
N ARG A 47 -10.76 5.48 1.00
CA ARG A 47 -11.40 4.42 1.79
C ARG A 47 -10.86 3.06 1.41
N GLN A 48 -10.43 2.27 2.39
CA GLN A 48 -9.99 0.89 2.17
C GLN A 48 -11.20 0.05 1.76
N ILE A 49 -11.13 -0.61 0.61
CA ILE A 49 -12.20 -1.47 0.09
C ILE A 49 -11.67 -2.85 -0.31
N GLY A 50 -12.58 -3.82 -0.32
CA GLY A 50 -12.29 -5.20 -0.69
C GLY A 50 -11.28 -5.86 0.24
N VAL A 51 -10.54 -6.83 -0.30
CA VAL A 51 -9.66 -7.69 0.49
C VAL A 51 -8.27 -7.09 0.62
N TRP A 52 -7.87 -6.86 1.86
CA TRP A 52 -6.56 -6.36 2.24
C TRP A 52 -5.69 -7.48 2.77
N LYS A 53 -4.53 -7.65 2.14
CA LYS A 53 -3.58 -8.70 2.45
C LYS A 53 -2.33 -8.08 3.08
N THR A 54 -1.91 -8.59 4.22
CA THR A 54 -0.67 -8.23 4.91
C THR A 54 0.28 -9.40 4.81
N PHE A 55 1.51 -9.12 4.40
CA PHE A 55 2.55 -10.12 4.22
C PHE A 55 3.63 -9.93 5.29
N ASP A 56 4.39 -10.95 5.64
CA ASP A 56 5.58 -10.81 6.48
C ASP A 56 6.81 -10.37 5.66
N ARG A 57 8.00 -10.45 6.26
CA ARG A 57 9.28 -10.12 5.58
C ARG A 57 9.70 -11.19 4.56
N GLU A 58 9.21 -12.41 4.69
CA GLU A 58 9.46 -13.52 3.76
C GLU A 58 8.47 -13.51 2.57
N GLY A 59 7.48 -12.62 2.61
CA GLY A 59 6.43 -12.49 1.59
C GLY A 59 5.25 -13.44 1.79
N LYS A 60 5.16 -14.10 2.96
CA LYS A 60 4.03 -14.98 3.29
C LYS A 60 2.85 -14.16 3.79
N LEU A 61 1.64 -14.50 3.33
CA LEU A 61 0.41 -13.88 3.81
C LEU A 61 0.23 -14.18 5.31
N VAL A 62 0.26 -13.15 6.14
CA VAL A 62 0.05 -13.26 7.59
C VAL A 62 -1.35 -12.88 8.01
N LYS A 63 -1.99 -11.97 7.27
CA LYS A 63 -3.32 -11.48 7.61
C LYS A 63 -4.07 -11.08 6.37
N GLU A 64 -5.33 -11.48 6.29
CA GLU A 64 -6.30 -10.98 5.34
C GLU A 64 -7.41 -10.26 6.09
N THR A 65 -7.91 -9.15 5.56
CA THR A 65 -9.00 -8.38 6.14
C THR A 65 -9.90 -7.92 5.01
N ASP A 66 -11.16 -8.32 5.05
CA ASP A 66 -12.15 -7.88 4.09
C ASP A 66 -12.81 -6.58 4.60
N PHE A 67 -12.71 -5.52 3.80
CA PHE A 67 -13.35 -4.23 4.03
C PHE A 67 -14.59 -4.06 3.13
N GLY A 68 -15.04 -5.13 2.48
CA GLY A 68 -16.18 -5.17 1.56
C GLY A 68 -17.48 -5.73 2.15
N ASN A 69 -17.52 -6.06 3.45
CA ASN A 69 -18.73 -6.47 4.17
C ASN A 69 -19.43 -5.31 4.87
#